data_AF-A0A934EQ98-F1
#
_entry.id   AF-A0A934EQ98-F1
#
_cell.length_a   1.000
_cell.length_b   1.000
_cell.length_c   1.000
_cell.angle_alpha   90.00
_cell.angle_beta   90.00
_cell.angle_gamma   90.00
#
_symmetry.space_group_name_H-M   'P 1'
#
loop_
_entity.id
_entity.type
_entity.pdbx_description
1 polymer ?
#
loop_
_entity_poly.entity_id
_entity_poly.type
_entity_poly.pdbx_seq_one_letter_code
_entity_poly.pdbx_strand_id
1 'polypeptide(L)'
;MQPGTHPSSGPVTRFLEDDHRRLEKLLNAAKITGSRIDQGHYDEFRAGLLRHIGMEEKILLPAAQRSNGGAPLLMAATLRLDHGAIAALLMPTPTPELIAMLHSILNKHNKVEEGPEGLYATCDTLVGAETEHLMAKLRAAPDLVVLPHSDTPAVLGAVRRAVERAGYEYLYDSMRF
;
A
#
# COMPACT_ATOMS: atom_id res chain seq x y z
N MET A 1 -35.50 8.41 -8.37
CA MET A 1 -34.04 8.55 -8.50
C MET A 1 -33.42 7.31 -7.90
N GLN A 2 -32.83 6.44 -8.72
CA GLN A 2 -32.09 5.27 -8.23
C GLN A 2 -30.68 5.70 -7.80
N PRO A 3 -30.12 5.09 -6.75
CA PRO A 3 -28.76 5.37 -6.30
C PRO A 3 -27.74 4.88 -7.34
N GLY A 4 -26.67 5.66 -7.48
CA GLY A 4 -25.73 5.64 -8.59
C GLY A 4 -25.15 4.27 -8.93
N THR A 5 -25.38 3.85 -10.17
CA THR A 5 -24.50 2.92 -10.86
C THR A 5 -23.19 3.65 -11.12
N HIS A 6 -22.20 3.45 -10.26
CA HIS A 6 -20.81 3.63 -10.69
C HIS A 6 -20.62 2.78 -11.96
N PRO A 7 -19.93 3.26 -13.01
CA PRO A 7 -19.52 2.39 -14.10
C PRO A 7 -18.83 1.18 -13.47
N SER A 8 -19.17 -0.03 -13.89
CA SER A 8 -18.64 -1.25 -13.28
C SER A 8 -17.11 -1.16 -13.27
N SER A 9 -16.50 -0.96 -12.10
CA SER A 9 -15.06 -0.80 -11.96
C SER A 9 -14.36 -1.95 -12.66
N GLY A 10 -13.28 -1.69 -13.41
CA GLY A 10 -12.64 -2.72 -14.22
C GLY A 10 -11.94 -3.81 -13.37
N PRO A 11 -11.41 -4.86 -14.01
CA PRO A 11 -10.84 -6.00 -13.31
C PRO A 11 -9.64 -5.66 -12.41
N VAL A 12 -8.80 -4.69 -12.79
CA VAL A 12 -7.67 -4.24 -11.97
C VAL A 12 -8.20 -3.55 -10.71
N THR A 13 -9.10 -2.59 -10.90
CA THR A 13 -9.72 -1.85 -9.78
C THR A 13 -10.38 -2.78 -8.79
N ARG A 14 -11.25 -3.70 -9.24
CA ARG A 14 -11.91 -4.64 -8.34
C ARG A 14 -10.91 -5.47 -7.55
N PHE A 15 -9.89 -6.03 -8.21
CA PHE A 15 -8.93 -6.93 -7.58
C PHE A 15 -8.09 -6.23 -6.50
N LEU A 16 -7.58 -5.03 -6.80
CA LEU A 16 -6.69 -4.31 -5.87
C LEU A 16 -7.47 -3.63 -4.74
N GLU A 17 -8.66 -3.12 -5.01
CA GLU A 17 -9.55 -2.63 -3.95
C GLU A 17 -10.04 -3.76 -3.03
N ASP A 18 -10.32 -4.95 -3.57
CA ASP A 18 -10.64 -6.13 -2.74
C ASP A 18 -9.46 -6.51 -1.84
N ASP A 19 -8.24 -6.40 -2.35
CA ASP A 19 -7.03 -6.61 -1.55
C ASP A 19 -6.84 -5.53 -0.48
N HIS A 20 -7.10 -4.26 -0.79
CA HIS A 20 -7.14 -3.18 0.20
C HIS A 20 -8.15 -3.47 1.32
N ARG A 21 -9.38 -3.88 0.96
CA ARG A 21 -10.41 -4.25 1.95
C ARG A 21 -9.99 -5.43 2.82
N ARG A 22 -9.28 -6.40 2.25
CA ARG A 22 -8.71 -7.53 3.01
C ARG A 22 -7.63 -7.04 3.98
N LEU A 23 -6.69 -6.21 3.53
CA LEU A 23 -5.62 -5.65 4.35
C LEU A 23 -6.16 -4.77 5.50
N GLU A 24 -7.16 -3.93 5.23
CA GLU A 24 -7.79 -3.10 6.24
C GLU A 24 -8.47 -3.95 7.33
N LYS A 25 -9.11 -5.05 6.97
CA LYS A 25 -9.68 -6.01 7.94
C LYS A 25 -8.60 -6.64 8.82
N LEU A 26 -7.46 -7.04 8.24
CA LEU A 26 -6.34 -7.61 9.00
C LEU A 26 -5.73 -6.57 9.95
N LEU A 27 -5.49 -5.35 9.47
CA LEU A 27 -4.95 -4.28 10.30
C LEU A 27 -5.89 -3.92 11.46
N ASN A 28 -7.20 -3.93 11.23
CA ASN A 28 -8.18 -3.70 12.28
C ASN A 28 -8.29 -4.87 13.26
N ALA A 29 -8.20 -6.12 12.80
CA ALA A 29 -8.12 -7.28 13.67
C ALA A 29 -6.84 -7.30 14.52
N ALA A 30 -5.73 -6.75 13.99
CA ALA A 30 -4.48 -6.61 14.72
C ALA A 30 -4.55 -5.64 15.91
N LYS A 31 -5.47 -4.67 15.88
CA LYS A 31 -5.67 -3.69 16.96
C LYS A 31 -6.54 -4.32 18.07
N ILE A 32 -5.91 -4.91 19.09
CA ILE A 32 -6.60 -5.40 20.30
C ILE A 32 -6.90 -4.21 21.24
N THR A 33 -7.79 -4.38 22.21
CA THR A 33 -7.99 -3.45 23.32
C THR A 33 -6.71 -3.24 24.15
N GLY A 34 -6.42 -1.97 24.48
CA GLY A 34 -5.20 -1.56 25.21
C GLY A 34 -4.01 -1.28 24.28
N SER A 35 -2.78 -1.44 24.78
CA SER A 35 -1.53 -1.24 24.02
C SER A 35 -1.01 -2.52 23.35
N ARG A 36 -1.82 -3.60 23.32
CA ARG A 36 -1.42 -4.89 22.75
C ARG A 36 -1.83 -4.98 21.29
N ILE A 37 -0.93 -5.52 20.48
CA ILE A 37 -1.17 -5.81 19.06
C ILE A 37 -1.24 -7.32 18.89
N ASP A 38 -2.24 -7.80 18.15
CA ASP A 38 -2.29 -9.21 17.75
C ASP A 38 -1.22 -9.47 16.70
N GLN A 39 -0.17 -10.19 17.10
CA GLN A 39 0.98 -10.39 16.22
C GLN A 39 0.62 -11.26 15.00
N GLY A 40 -0.30 -12.22 15.13
CA GLY A 40 -0.69 -13.09 14.02
C GLY A 40 -1.37 -12.32 12.89
N HIS A 41 -2.39 -11.52 13.22
CA HIS A 41 -3.07 -10.68 12.23
C HIS A 41 -2.15 -9.58 11.70
N TYR A 42 -1.27 -9.03 12.54
CA TYR A 42 -0.31 -8.02 12.08
C TYR A 42 0.73 -8.60 11.12
N ASP A 43 1.25 -9.80 11.37
CA ASP A 43 2.21 -10.47 10.47
C ASP A 43 1.56 -10.81 9.11
N GLU A 44 0.31 -11.28 9.12
CA GLU A 44 -0.46 -11.52 7.88
C GLU A 44 -0.71 -10.22 7.11
N PHE A 45 -1.11 -9.15 7.80
CA PHE A 45 -1.25 -7.82 7.23
C PHE A 45 0.07 -7.33 6.62
N ARG A 46 1.18 -7.44 7.36
CA ARG A 46 2.50 -6.97 6.96
C ARG A 46 3.00 -7.69 5.71
N ALA A 47 2.91 -9.03 5.69
CA ALA A 47 3.29 -9.83 4.52
C ALA A 47 2.38 -9.50 3.32
N GLY A 48 1.08 -9.39 3.55
CA GLY A 48 0.09 -9.03 2.54
C GLY A 48 0.34 -7.65 1.93
N LEU A 49 0.62 -6.63 2.74
CA LEU A 49 0.85 -5.25 2.29
C LEU A 49 2.16 -5.14 1.51
N LEU A 50 3.22 -5.82 1.93
CA LEU A 50 4.47 -5.86 1.16
C LEU A 50 4.29 -6.59 -0.18
N ARG A 51 3.46 -7.64 -0.22
CA ARG A 51 3.08 -8.31 -1.47
C ARG A 51 2.29 -7.37 -2.36
N HIS A 52 1.34 -6.61 -1.80
CA HIS A 52 0.54 -5.61 -2.50
C HIS A 52 1.41 -4.57 -3.20
N ILE A 53 2.26 -3.88 -2.43
CA ILE A 53 3.23 -2.91 -2.97
C ILE A 53 4.10 -3.56 -4.06
N GLY A 54 4.50 -4.82 -3.85
CA GLY A 54 5.25 -5.59 -4.83
C GLY A 54 4.49 -5.81 -6.14
N MET A 55 3.18 -6.09 -6.10
CA MET A 55 2.33 -6.19 -7.28
C MET A 55 2.32 -4.88 -8.05
N GLU A 56 2.17 -3.76 -7.36
CA GLU A 56 2.07 -2.46 -8.01
C GLU A 56 3.39 -2.02 -8.62
N GLU A 57 4.48 -2.06 -7.85
CA GLU A 57 5.80 -1.61 -8.29
C GLU A 57 6.40 -2.47 -9.41
N LYS A 58 6.20 -3.79 -9.33
CA LYS A 58 6.88 -4.74 -10.23
C LYS A 58 6.01 -5.19 -11.40
N ILE A 59 4.69 -5.07 -11.29
CA ILE A 59 3.75 -5.59 -12.29
C ILE A 59 2.89 -4.47 -12.87
N LEU A 60 2.11 -3.77 -12.03
CA LEU A 60 1.12 -2.81 -12.49
C LEU A 60 1.72 -1.54 -13.10
N LEU A 61 2.54 -0.81 -12.34
CA LEU A 61 3.16 0.44 -12.79
C LEU A 61 4.02 0.23 -14.06
N PRO A 62 4.86 -0.84 -14.15
CA PRO A 62 5.57 -1.13 -15.38
C PRO A 62 4.64 -1.46 -16.56
N ALA A 63 3.52 -2.15 -16.33
CA ALA A 63 2.55 -2.43 -17.39
C ALA A 63 1.87 -1.15 -17.89
N ALA A 64 1.40 -0.31 -16.97
CA ALA A 64 0.81 0.99 -17.30
C ALA A 64 1.79 1.88 -18.06
N GLN A 65 3.06 1.94 -17.64
CA GLN A 65 4.09 2.70 -18.35
C GLN A 65 4.31 2.20 -19.78
N ARG A 66 4.35 0.88 -20.01
CA ARG A 66 4.46 0.32 -21.38
C ARG A 66 3.25 0.68 -22.23
N SER A 67 2.05 0.58 -21.68
CA SER A 67 0.81 0.97 -22.37
C SER A 67 0.71 2.48 -22.61
N ASN A 68 1.42 3.29 -21.81
CA ASN A 68 1.50 4.75 -21.94
C ASN A 68 2.71 5.21 -22.79
N GLY A 69 3.07 4.44 -23.82
CA GLY A 69 4.16 4.81 -24.74
C GLY A 69 5.55 4.89 -24.09
N GLY A 70 5.73 4.23 -22.95
CA GLY A 70 6.97 4.25 -22.16
C GLY A 70 7.07 5.41 -21.16
N ALA A 71 6.11 6.33 -21.12
CA ALA A 71 6.10 7.44 -20.16
C ALA A 71 5.48 6.99 -18.81
N PRO A 72 6.10 7.33 -17.66
CA PRO A 72 5.50 7.02 -16.36
C PRO A 72 4.21 7.81 -16.15
N LEU A 73 3.26 7.24 -15.41
CA LEU A 73 2.06 7.95 -14.97
C LEU A 73 2.44 9.11 -14.02
N LEU A 74 1.68 10.21 -14.05
CA LEU A 74 1.96 11.40 -13.23
C LEU A 74 2.06 11.08 -11.73
N MET A 75 1.18 10.20 -11.23
CA MET A 75 1.14 9.79 -9.82
C MET A 75 2.23 8.79 -9.42
N ALA A 76 2.95 8.20 -10.38
CA ALA A 76 3.85 7.07 -10.12
C ALA A 76 5.08 7.44 -9.28
N ALA A 77 5.49 8.71 -9.25
CA ALA A 77 6.57 9.19 -8.40
C ALA A 77 6.09 9.35 -6.94
N THR A 78 4.89 9.89 -6.74
CA THR A 78 4.26 10.03 -5.42
C THR A 78 4.03 8.67 -4.78
N LEU A 79 3.42 7.73 -5.52
CA LEU A 79 3.16 6.38 -5.01
C LEU A 79 4.45 5.67 -4.58
N ARG A 80 5.56 5.84 -5.31
CA ARG A 80 6.86 5.29 -4.92
C ARG A 80 7.40 5.86 -3.61
N LEU A 81 7.18 7.14 -3.36
CA LEU A 81 7.56 7.76 -2.10
C LEU A 81 6.69 7.21 -0.95
N ASP A 82 5.38 7.11 -1.17
CA ASP A 82 4.44 6.53 -0.21
C ASP A 82 4.79 5.08 0.12
N HIS A 83 5.02 4.24 -0.91
CA HIS A 83 5.45 2.85 -0.75
C HIS A 83 6.75 2.74 0.05
N GLY A 84 7.71 3.63 -0.19
CA GLY A 84 8.95 3.67 0.58
C GLY A 84 8.71 4.01 2.06
N ALA A 85 7.83 4.96 2.35
CA ALA A 85 7.46 5.32 3.72
C ALA A 85 6.69 4.19 4.42
N ILE A 86 5.69 3.62 3.74
CA ILE A 86 4.87 2.50 4.22
C ILE A 86 5.76 1.29 4.52
N ALA A 87 6.61 0.86 3.58
CA ALA A 87 7.51 -0.27 3.78
C ALA A 87 8.48 -0.03 4.94
N ALA A 88 8.97 1.20 5.12
CA ALA A 88 9.83 1.53 6.25
C ALA A 88 9.09 1.44 7.59
N LEU A 89 7.84 1.90 7.68
CA LEU A 89 7.01 1.80 8.88
C LEU A 89 6.70 0.35 9.31
N LEU A 90 6.83 -0.61 8.39
CA LEU A 90 6.69 -2.04 8.67
C LEU A 90 7.97 -2.70 9.20
N MET A 91 9.09 -1.97 9.32
CA MET A 91 10.36 -2.54 9.80
C MET A 91 10.46 -2.66 11.33
N PRO A 92 10.11 -1.64 12.14
CA PRO A 92 10.17 -1.72 13.59
C PRO A 92 9.10 -2.65 14.16
N THR A 93 9.22 -3.00 15.43
CA THR A 93 8.17 -3.68 16.19
C THR A 93 6.94 -2.78 16.21
N PRO A 94 5.73 -3.30 15.90
CA PRO A 94 4.56 -2.45 15.79
C PRO A 94 4.18 -1.87 17.17
N THR A 95 3.84 -0.60 17.18
CA THR A 95 3.23 0.09 18.33
C THR A 95 1.91 0.73 17.88
N PRO A 96 0.98 1.06 18.81
CA PRO A 96 -0.24 1.77 18.47
C PRO A 96 0.01 3.06 17.68
N GLU A 97 1.08 3.80 18.00
CA GLU A 97 1.45 5.05 17.34
C GLU A 97 1.95 4.81 15.91
N LEU A 98 2.81 3.81 15.70
CA LEU A 98 3.28 3.43 14.37
C LEU A 98 2.13 2.92 13.50
N ILE A 99 1.20 2.14 14.07
CA ILE A 99 0.00 1.68 13.39
C ILE A 99 -0.91 2.86 13.02
N ALA A 100 -1.10 3.82 13.93
CA ALA A 100 -1.90 5.01 13.64
C ALA A 100 -1.29 5.86 12.52
N MET A 101 0.03 6.04 12.52
CA MET A 101 0.76 6.72 11.45
C MET A 101 0.64 5.99 10.12
N LEU A 102 0.88 4.68 10.11
CA LEU A 102 0.73 3.83 8.93
C LEU A 102 -0.68 3.94 8.36
N HIS A 103 -1.71 3.80 9.20
CA HIS A 103 -3.11 3.91 8.78
C HIS A 103 -3.44 5.32 8.23
N SER A 104 -2.87 6.39 8.80
CA SER A 104 -3.04 7.75 8.26
C SER A 104 -2.45 7.91 6.86
N ILE A 105 -1.28 7.33 6.61
CA ILE A 105 -0.61 7.34 5.30
C ILE A 105 -1.41 6.50 4.30
N LEU A 106 -1.79 5.27 4.66
CA LEU A 106 -2.63 4.39 3.81
C LEU A 106 -3.93 5.10 3.39
N ASN A 107 -4.62 5.78 4.30
CA ASN A 107 -5.85 6.51 3.95
C ASN A 107 -5.65 7.64 2.93
N LYS A 108 -4.46 8.22 2.83
CA LYS A 108 -4.13 9.23 1.81
C LYS A 108 -3.69 8.56 0.51
N HIS A 109 -2.86 7.53 0.64
CA HIS A 109 -2.34 6.71 -0.44
C HIS A 109 -3.46 6.06 -1.26
N ASN A 110 -4.40 5.37 -0.61
CA ASN A 110 -5.53 4.71 -1.27
C ASN A 110 -6.39 5.68 -2.10
N LYS A 111 -6.47 6.97 -1.73
CA LYS A 111 -7.21 7.97 -2.54
C LYS A 111 -6.56 8.26 -3.88
N VAL A 112 -5.23 8.16 -3.95
CA VAL A 112 -4.47 8.31 -5.19
C VAL A 112 -4.70 7.10 -6.10
N GLU A 113 -4.92 5.92 -5.52
CA GLU A 113 -5.06 4.66 -6.25
C GLU A 113 -6.50 4.39 -6.69
N GLU A 114 -7.45 4.53 -5.77
CA GLU A 114 -8.86 4.16 -5.93
C GLU A 114 -9.74 5.31 -6.48
N GLY A 115 -9.18 6.51 -6.65
CA GLY A 115 -9.92 7.63 -7.23
C GLY A 115 -10.43 7.32 -8.65
N PRO A 116 -11.45 8.05 -9.14
CA PRO A 116 -11.95 7.86 -10.52
C PRO A 116 -10.88 8.12 -11.59
N GLU A 117 -9.93 9.01 -11.30
CA GLU A 117 -8.72 9.27 -12.10
C GLU A 117 -7.46 8.70 -11.41
N GLY A 118 -7.66 7.74 -10.50
CA GLY A 118 -6.60 7.11 -9.73
C GLY A 118 -5.87 6.04 -10.53
N LEU A 119 -4.87 5.42 -9.89
CA LEU A 119 -4.03 4.41 -10.51
C LEU A 119 -4.86 3.29 -11.15
N TYR A 120 -5.83 2.75 -10.41
CA TYR A 120 -6.51 1.53 -10.83
C TYR A 120 -7.44 1.76 -12.03
N ALA A 121 -8.26 2.81 -11.97
CA ALA A 121 -9.13 3.20 -13.07
C ALA A 121 -8.33 3.57 -14.33
N THR A 122 -7.20 4.26 -14.14
CA THR A 122 -6.26 4.57 -15.23
C THR A 122 -5.70 3.29 -15.86
N CYS A 123 -5.32 2.30 -15.06
CA CYS A 123 -4.78 1.03 -15.55
C CYS A 123 -5.84 0.19 -16.28
N ASP A 124 -7.07 0.13 -15.77
CA ASP A 124 -8.18 -0.55 -16.45
C ASP A 124 -8.42 0.01 -17.85
N THR A 125 -8.21 1.32 -18.04
CA THR A 125 -8.34 1.98 -19.34
C THR A 125 -7.12 1.76 -20.23
N LEU A 126 -5.90 1.95 -19.70
CA LEU A 126 -4.67 1.92 -20.50
C LEU A 126 -4.25 0.53 -20.94
N VAL A 127 -4.45 -0.50 -20.11
CA VAL A 127 -3.89 -1.83 -20.36
C VAL A 127 -4.66 -2.55 -21.48
N GLY A 128 -5.95 -2.25 -21.64
CA GLY A 128 -6.74 -2.65 -22.81
C GLY A 128 -6.65 -4.15 -23.12
N ALA A 129 -6.13 -4.49 -24.31
CA ALA A 129 -6.03 -5.88 -24.77
C ALA A 129 -5.13 -6.78 -23.90
N GLU A 130 -4.18 -6.20 -23.14
CA GLU A 130 -3.25 -6.95 -22.27
C GLU A 130 -3.83 -7.25 -20.88
N THR A 131 -5.09 -6.87 -20.62
CA THR A 131 -5.70 -6.93 -19.30
C THR A 131 -5.68 -8.35 -18.72
N GLU A 132 -6.04 -9.37 -19.49
CA GLU A 132 -6.05 -10.75 -18.98
C GLU A 132 -4.64 -11.24 -18.58
N HIS A 133 -3.62 -10.88 -19.36
CA HIS A 133 -2.23 -11.24 -19.04
C HIS A 133 -1.72 -10.50 -17.80
N LEU A 134 -2.04 -9.21 -17.67
CA LEU A 134 -1.74 -8.45 -16.46
C LEU A 134 -2.41 -9.09 -15.23
N MET A 135 -3.70 -9.40 -15.34
CA MET A 135 -4.47 -10.00 -14.26
C MET A 135 -3.94 -11.37 -13.86
N ALA A 136 -3.49 -12.18 -14.82
CA ALA A 136 -2.82 -13.45 -14.54
C ALA A 136 -1.53 -13.24 -13.70
N LYS A 137 -0.73 -12.23 -14.02
CA LYS A 137 0.48 -11.89 -13.26
C LYS A 137 0.18 -11.39 -11.85
N LEU A 138 -0.81 -10.52 -11.69
CA LEU A 138 -1.23 -10.00 -10.39
C LEU A 138 -1.70 -11.14 -9.47
N ARG A 139 -2.54 -12.05 -9.99
CA ARG A 139 -3.00 -13.24 -9.26
C ARG A 139 -1.85 -14.18 -8.89
N ALA A 140 -0.86 -14.31 -9.77
CA ALA A 140 0.30 -15.18 -9.57
C ALA A 140 1.42 -14.55 -8.73
N ALA A 141 1.26 -13.31 -8.23
CA ALA A 141 2.31 -12.68 -7.42
C ALA A 141 2.57 -13.53 -6.16
N PRO A 142 3.84 -13.83 -5.84
CA PRO A 142 4.17 -14.78 -4.78
C PRO A 142 3.92 -14.19 -3.40
N ASP A 143 3.67 -15.07 -2.44
CA ASP A 143 3.70 -14.70 -1.03
C ASP A 143 5.11 -14.30 -0.61
N LEU A 144 5.20 -13.41 0.38
CA LEU A 144 6.47 -12.89 0.88
C LEU A 144 6.77 -13.44 2.27
N VAL A 145 8.01 -13.91 2.44
CA VAL A 145 8.59 -14.15 3.76
C VAL A 145 9.15 -12.83 4.26
N VAL A 146 8.64 -12.35 5.40
CA VAL A 146 9.08 -11.08 5.98
C VAL A 146 10.13 -11.34 7.05
N LEU A 147 11.20 -10.54 7.04
CA LEU A 147 12.24 -10.61 8.07
C LEU A 147 11.69 -10.14 9.43
N PRO A 148 12.32 -10.58 10.54
CA PRO A 148 11.98 -10.08 11.87
C PRO A 148 12.05 -8.55 11.97
N HIS A 149 11.30 -8.00 12.91
CA HIS A 149 11.33 -6.59 13.24
C HIS A 149 12.71 -6.14 13.73
N SER A 150 13.02 -4.84 13.53
CA SER A 150 14.26 -4.25 14.02
C SER A 150 14.04 -2.84 14.58
N ASP A 151 14.32 -2.68 15.87
CA ASP A 151 14.19 -1.40 16.58
C ASP A 151 15.52 -0.67 16.76
N THR A 152 16.52 -1.01 15.91
CA THR A 152 17.83 -0.35 16.00
C THR A 152 17.69 1.15 15.68
N PRO A 153 18.51 2.03 16.28
CA PRO A 153 18.49 3.46 15.98
C PRO A 153 18.65 3.78 14.49
N ALA A 154 19.40 2.96 13.75
CA ALA A 154 19.58 3.08 12.32
C ALA A 154 18.25 2.86 11.56
N VAL A 155 17.47 1.84 11.94
CA VAL A 155 16.16 1.56 11.34
C VAL A 155 15.18 2.67 11.67
N LEU A 156 15.06 3.06 12.95
CA LEU A 156 14.17 4.15 13.36
C LEU A 156 14.50 5.47 12.64
N GLY A 157 15.80 5.78 12.49
CA GLY A 157 16.24 6.93 11.70
C GLY A 157 15.91 6.81 10.21
N ALA A 158 15.96 5.60 9.64
CA ALA A 158 15.55 5.36 8.25
C ALA A 158 14.03 5.52 8.05
N VAL A 159 13.22 5.05 9.01
CA VAL A 159 11.76 5.25 9.00
C VAL A 159 11.43 6.74 8.95
N ARG A 160 11.97 7.54 9.87
CA ARG A 160 11.76 8.99 9.90
C ARG A 160 12.06 9.63 8.55
N ARG A 161 13.27 9.39 8.01
CA ARG A 161 13.68 9.97 6.72
C ARG A 161 12.80 9.53 5.56
N ALA A 162 12.25 8.31 5.59
CA ALA A 162 11.35 7.83 4.54
C ALA A 162 9.99 8.54 4.61
N VAL A 163 9.42 8.64 5.81
CA VAL A 163 8.15 9.33 6.08
C VAL A 163 8.24 10.82 5.71
N GLU A 164 9.30 11.51 6.15
CA GLU A 164 9.52 12.93 5.83
C GLU A 164 9.73 13.17 4.34
N ARG A 165 10.48 12.28 3.66
CA ARG A 165 10.71 12.37 2.20
C ARG A 165 9.43 12.18 1.39
N ALA A 166 8.47 11.40 1.90
CA ALA A 166 7.13 11.27 1.32
C ALA A 166 6.20 12.46 1.66
N GLY A 167 6.69 13.45 2.43
CA GLY A 167 5.93 14.65 2.77
C GLY A 167 4.99 14.48 3.97
N TYR A 168 5.19 13.44 4.78
CA TYR A 168 4.44 13.21 6.01
C TYR A 168 5.24 13.66 7.24
N GLU A 169 4.55 14.14 8.26
CA GLU A 169 5.16 14.48 9.55
C GLU A 169 5.39 13.22 10.39
N TYR A 170 6.64 13.02 10.83
CA TYR A 170 6.98 11.93 11.74
C TYR A 170 6.77 12.38 13.20
N LEU A 171 5.60 12.10 13.76
CA LEU A 171 5.16 12.60 15.08
C LEU A 171 5.79 11.89 16.30
N TYR A 172 6.92 11.20 16.16
CA TYR A 172 7.52 10.38 17.23
C TYR A 172 8.50 11.15 18.16
N ASP A 173 8.68 12.46 17.99
CA ASP A 173 9.65 13.24 18.79
C ASP A 173 9.22 13.56 20.24
N SER A 174 8.08 13.06 20.71
CA SER A 174 7.55 13.36 22.05
C SER A 174 7.90 12.34 23.15
N MET A 175 8.61 11.24 22.85
CA MET A 175 9.06 10.28 23.87
C MET A 175 10.58 10.17 23.87
N ARG A 176 11.23 11.17 24.47
CA ARG A 176 12.55 10.98 25.07
C ARG A 176 12.38 10.02 26.25
N PHE A 177 13.17 8.95 26.30
CA PHE A 177 13.44 8.21 27.54
C PHE A 177 14.13 9.13 28.56
#